data_AF-A0A662JR57-F1
#
_entry.id   AF-A0A662JR57-F1
#
_cell.length_a   1.000
_cell.length_b   1.000
_cell.length_c   1.000
_cell.angle_alpha   90.00
_cell.angle_beta   90.00
_cell.angle_gamma   90.00
#
_symmetry.space_group_name_H-M   'P 1'
#
loop_
_entity.id
_entity.type
_entity.pdbx_description
1 polymer ?
#
loop_
_entity_poly.entity_id
_entity_poly.type
_entity_poly.pdbx_seq_one_letter_code
_entity_poly.pdbx_strand_id
1 'polypeptide(L)'
;MNRVEAGYFYRELDLRIPRPLLSTYMSFLENSLVAPYREKVESVVRAIRRGNEVLMVRYKDEKGNPFAEVVVEAGERPRVWVTPLSPRVRAEEADEAIRAVELATLSFLESKSDARIYFVFVKRMKFVKEGIETVKQKMIQKLFFGNMFLLFMISLLFAWMIFMVAGMYAFIIIPLSNLFLLVFADKIVESLGDWKLSEDNRHVYLVCYSMPVSEYKEFMRLHYPRRFEIKRRIYEETLAKGKDIDMESVIKVFQEMGIPVDDRHRVSIIKRDVYGMVKRVFSSYGLPIPRVVVW
;
A
#
# COMPACT_ATOMS: atom_id res chain seq x y z
N MET A 1 -30.50 -4.20 -14.50
CA MET A 1 -31.07 -3.00 -13.83
C MET A 1 -32.56 -3.25 -13.67
N ASN A 2 -33.06 -3.43 -12.44
CA ASN A 2 -34.47 -3.74 -12.23
C ASN A 2 -35.25 -2.44 -12.05
N ARG A 3 -36.11 -2.12 -13.02
CA ARG A 3 -37.13 -1.08 -12.89
C ARG A 3 -38.14 -1.59 -11.85
N VAL A 4 -38.12 -1.02 -10.65
CA VAL A 4 -39.13 -1.35 -9.62
C VAL A 4 -40.42 -0.62 -9.99
N GLU A 5 -41.57 -1.25 -9.73
CA GLU A 5 -42.94 -0.91 -10.18
C GLU A 5 -43.44 0.53 -9.89
N ALA A 6 -42.62 1.42 -9.32
CA ALA A 6 -42.96 2.78 -8.89
C ALA A 6 -42.18 3.90 -9.61
N GLY A 7 -41.57 3.63 -10.78
CA GLY A 7 -41.07 4.67 -11.68
C GLY A 7 -39.74 5.32 -11.30
N TYR A 8 -39.01 4.78 -10.32
CA TYR A 8 -37.67 5.24 -9.93
C TYR A 8 -36.58 4.20 -10.25
N PHE A 9 -35.35 4.66 -10.41
CA PHE A 9 -34.16 3.83 -10.59
C PHE A 9 -33.46 3.65 -9.25
N TYR A 10 -33.17 2.42 -8.84
CA TYR A 10 -32.58 2.10 -7.53
C TYR A 10 -31.30 1.29 -7.67
N ARG A 11 -30.30 1.59 -6.83
CA ARG A 11 -29.09 0.79 -6.65
C ARG A 11 -28.62 0.85 -5.19
N GLU A 12 -28.36 -0.31 -4.62
CA GLU A 12 -27.54 -0.42 -3.40
C GLU A 12 -26.08 -0.47 -3.84
N LEU A 13 -25.23 0.38 -3.26
CA LEU A 13 -23.81 0.39 -3.61
C LEU A 13 -23.10 -0.79 -2.91
N ASP A 14 -22.21 -1.47 -3.64
CA ASP A 14 -21.39 -2.56 -3.09
C ASP A 14 -20.22 -2.06 -2.21
N LEU A 15 -20.13 -0.75 -1.98
CA LEU A 15 -19.13 -0.08 -1.16
C LEU A 15 -19.54 -0.05 0.31
N ARG A 16 -18.63 -0.42 1.22
CA ARG A 16 -18.89 -0.40 2.66
C ARG A 16 -18.31 0.85 3.32
N ILE A 17 -19.15 1.59 4.04
CA ILE A 17 -18.75 2.79 4.79
C ILE A 17 -18.75 2.49 6.29
N PRO A 18 -17.62 2.70 7.00
CA PRO A 18 -17.58 2.57 8.46
C PRO A 18 -18.56 3.55 9.13
N ARG A 19 -19.34 3.06 10.11
CA ARG A 19 -20.33 3.87 10.84
C ARG A 19 -19.80 5.22 11.37
N PRO A 20 -18.58 5.33 11.94
CA PRO A 20 -18.06 6.60 12.44
C PRO A 20 -17.87 7.67 11.35
N LEU A 21 -17.78 7.27 10.08
CA LEU A 21 -17.53 8.17 8.96
C LEU A 21 -18.82 8.62 8.25
N LEU A 22 -20.00 8.12 8.63
CA LEU A 22 -21.26 8.38 7.92
C LEU A 22 -21.64 9.87 7.87
N SER A 23 -21.50 10.63 8.96
CA SER A 23 -21.81 12.06 8.98
C SER A 23 -20.87 12.89 8.11
N THR A 24 -19.58 12.52 8.09
CA THR A 24 -18.57 13.17 7.24
C THR A 24 -18.77 12.80 5.78
N TYR A 25 -19.17 11.56 5.50
CA TYR A 25 -19.52 11.06 4.19
C TYR A 25 -20.67 11.84 3.57
N MET A 26 -21.76 12.07 4.30
CA MET A 26 -22.91 12.82 3.79
C MET A 26 -22.57 14.27 3.47
N SER A 27 -21.74 14.90 4.31
CA SER A 27 -21.26 16.26 4.05
C SER A 27 -20.29 16.33 2.85
N PHE A 28 -19.51 15.27 2.63
CA PHE A 28 -18.68 15.15 1.43
C PHE A 28 -19.54 14.98 0.17
N LEU A 29 -20.50 14.05 0.21
CA LEU A 29 -21.40 13.79 -0.92
C LEU A 29 -22.20 15.02 -1.33
N GLU A 30 -22.74 15.78 -0.38
CA GLU A 30 -23.46 17.01 -0.71
C GLU A 30 -22.57 17.96 -1.52
N ASN A 31 -21.35 18.20 -1.06
CA ASN A 31 -20.41 19.04 -1.79
C ASN A 31 -20.08 18.46 -3.17
N SER A 32 -19.87 17.15 -3.28
CA SER A 32 -19.56 16.48 -4.55
C SER A 32 -20.71 16.50 -5.56
N LEU A 33 -21.96 16.45 -5.09
CA LEU A 33 -23.16 16.43 -5.95
C LEU A 33 -23.68 17.82 -6.29
N VAL A 34 -23.40 18.82 -5.44
CA VAL A 34 -23.88 20.20 -5.61
C VAL A 34 -22.84 21.08 -6.28
N ALA A 35 -21.56 21.01 -5.89
CA ALA A 35 -20.55 21.95 -6.39
C ALA A 35 -20.35 21.92 -7.92
N PRO A 36 -20.30 20.75 -8.59
CA PRO A 36 -20.15 20.69 -10.05
C PRO A 36 -21.41 21.14 -10.82
N TYR A 37 -22.58 21.12 -10.16
CA TYR A 37 -23.88 21.34 -10.80
C TYR A 37 -24.69 22.48 -10.18
N ARG A 38 -24.05 23.42 -9.48
CA ARG A 38 -24.74 24.49 -8.71
C ARG A 38 -25.86 25.19 -9.48
N GLU A 39 -25.63 25.48 -10.76
CA GLU A 39 -26.59 26.17 -11.62
C GLU A 39 -27.82 25.31 -11.97
N LYS A 40 -27.67 23.98 -11.92
CA LYS A 40 -28.69 22.98 -12.20
C LYS A 40 -29.32 22.40 -10.92
N VAL A 41 -28.88 22.81 -9.73
CA VAL A 41 -29.50 22.40 -8.47
C VAL A 41 -30.68 23.33 -8.16
N GLU A 42 -31.84 22.74 -7.91
CA GLU A 42 -33.06 23.44 -7.50
C GLU A 42 -33.15 23.49 -5.97
N SER A 43 -32.91 22.37 -5.31
CA SER A 43 -32.93 22.28 -3.85
C SER A 43 -32.08 21.13 -3.33
N VAL A 44 -31.62 21.29 -2.08
CA VAL A 44 -30.89 20.27 -1.32
C VAL A 44 -31.60 20.13 0.01
N VAL A 45 -31.99 18.91 0.36
CA VAL A 45 -32.68 18.61 1.62
C VAL A 45 -31.93 17.50 2.35
N ARG A 46 -31.63 17.73 3.62
CA ARG A 46 -31.15 16.69 4.54
C ARG A 46 -32.29 16.26 5.44
N ALA A 47 -32.48 14.95 5.58
CA ALA A 47 -33.46 14.37 6.46
C ALA A 47 -32.85 13.21 7.24
N ILE A 48 -33.50 12.80 8.34
CA ILE A 48 -33.15 11.58 9.06
C ILE A 48 -34.32 10.62 8.90
N ARG A 49 -34.06 9.44 8.32
CA ARG A 49 -35.06 8.38 8.12
C ARG A 49 -34.59 7.11 8.80
N ARG A 50 -35.37 6.60 9.76
CA ARG A 50 -35.07 5.36 10.49
C ARG A 50 -33.66 5.34 11.13
N GLY A 51 -33.17 6.50 11.57
CA GLY A 51 -31.83 6.65 12.16
C GLY A 51 -30.69 6.86 11.17
N ASN A 52 -30.96 6.83 9.86
CA ASN A 52 -29.99 7.09 8.80
C ASN A 52 -30.15 8.53 8.26
N GLU A 53 -29.04 9.21 8.00
CA GLU A 53 -29.05 10.50 7.30
C GLU A 53 -29.38 10.27 5.81
N VAL A 54 -30.24 11.10 5.25
CA VAL A 54 -30.67 11.03 3.85
C VAL A 54 -30.42 12.39 3.22
N LEU A 55 -29.74 12.39 2.07
CA LEU A 55 -29.51 13.57 1.24
C LEU A 55 -30.40 13.46 0.00
N MET A 56 -31.20 14.49 -0.23
CA MET A 56 -32.03 14.63 -1.43
C MET A 56 -31.54 15.85 -2.20
N VAL A 57 -31.15 15.65 -3.46
CA VAL A 57 -30.74 16.73 -4.36
C VAL A 57 -31.70 16.74 -5.54
N ARG A 58 -32.40 17.85 -5.72
CA ARG A 58 -33.28 18.07 -6.86
C ARG A 58 -32.55 18.87 -7.93
N TYR A 59 -32.56 18.35 -9.15
CA TYR A 59 -31.97 18.99 -10.31
C TYR A 59 -33.05 19.54 -11.24
N LYS A 60 -32.75 20.68 -11.87
CA LYS A 60 -33.54 21.34 -12.90
C LYS A 60 -32.85 21.25 -14.26
N ASP A 61 -33.64 21.30 -15.32
CA ASP A 61 -33.16 21.36 -16.70
C ASP A 61 -32.64 22.77 -17.06
N GLU A 62 -32.06 22.93 -18.25
CA GLU A 62 -31.54 24.21 -18.76
C GLU A 62 -32.62 25.30 -18.89
N LYS A 63 -33.91 24.90 -18.89
CA LYS A 63 -35.07 25.79 -18.96
C LYS A 63 -35.67 26.07 -17.57
N GLY A 64 -35.07 25.55 -16.51
CA GLY A 64 -35.51 25.73 -15.13
C GLY A 64 -36.64 24.80 -14.66
N ASN A 65 -37.02 23.79 -15.45
CA ASN A 65 -38.05 22.83 -15.05
C ASN A 65 -37.45 21.69 -14.21
N PRO A 66 -38.21 21.10 -13.26
CA PRO A 66 -37.76 19.94 -12.51
C PRO A 66 -37.39 18.77 -13.43
N PHE A 67 -36.17 18.26 -13.28
CA PHE A 67 -35.61 17.23 -14.14
C PHE A 67 -35.59 15.88 -13.42
N ALA A 68 -34.82 15.78 -12.34
CA ALA A 68 -34.67 14.54 -11.58
C ALA A 68 -34.35 14.84 -10.11
N GLU A 69 -34.76 13.94 -9.23
CA GLU A 69 -34.41 13.97 -7.81
C GLU A 69 -33.52 12.77 -7.49
N VAL A 70 -32.31 13.05 -7.01
CA VAL A 70 -31.35 12.03 -6.57
C VAL A 70 -31.41 11.96 -5.06
N VAL A 71 -31.67 10.77 -4.53
CA VAL A 71 -31.74 10.53 -3.10
C VAL A 71 -30.69 9.51 -2.71
N VAL A 72 -29.89 9.85 -1.70
CA VAL A 72 -28.86 9.00 -1.11
C VAL A 72 -29.18 8.81 0.36
N GLU A 73 -29.42 7.55 0.75
CA GLU A 73 -29.55 7.15 2.15
C GLU A 73 -28.20 6.63 2.66
N ALA A 74 -27.69 7.26 3.71
CA ALA A 74 -26.48 6.85 4.41
C ALA A 74 -26.71 5.52 5.12
N GLY A 75 -25.78 4.59 4.95
CA GLY A 75 -25.78 3.33 5.69
C GLY A 75 -24.44 2.65 5.53
N GLU A 76 -24.25 1.49 6.18
CA GLU A 76 -23.06 0.66 5.94
C GLU A 76 -22.89 0.33 4.46
N ARG A 77 -24.01 0.18 3.73
CA ARG A 77 -24.09 0.19 2.27
C ARG A 77 -25.04 1.32 1.85
N PRO A 78 -24.53 2.40 1.23
CA PRO A 78 -25.37 3.49 0.79
C PRO A 78 -26.38 3.02 -0.24
N ARG A 79 -27.59 3.54 -0.13
CA ARG A 79 -28.67 3.28 -1.09
C ARG A 79 -28.94 4.54 -1.88
N VAL A 80 -28.99 4.39 -3.19
CA VAL A 80 -29.21 5.49 -4.12
C VAL A 80 -30.44 5.19 -4.94
N TRP A 81 -31.31 6.17 -5.09
CA TRP A 81 -32.34 6.13 -6.10
C TRP A 81 -32.54 7.47 -6.78
N VAL A 82 -32.97 7.39 -8.04
CA VAL A 82 -33.24 8.54 -8.90
C VAL A 82 -34.71 8.51 -9.28
N THR A 83 -35.43 9.54 -8.89
CA THR A 83 -36.83 9.75 -9.25
C THR A 83 -36.89 10.72 -10.42
N PRO A 84 -37.30 10.28 -11.62
CA PRO A 84 -37.48 11.17 -12.76
C PRO A 84 -38.68 12.09 -12.49
N LEU A 85 -38.45 13.40 -12.51
CA LEU A 85 -39.52 14.41 -12.37
C LEU A 85 -40.05 14.88 -13.73
N SER A 86 -39.31 14.57 -14.80
CA SER A 86 -39.70 14.82 -16.18
C SER A 86 -39.79 13.51 -16.97
N PRO A 87 -40.79 13.32 -17.84
CA PRO A 87 -40.89 12.16 -18.74
C PRO A 87 -39.76 12.10 -19.78
N ARG A 88 -38.89 13.12 -19.84
CA ARG A 88 -37.70 13.16 -20.70
C ARG A 88 -36.51 12.40 -20.14
N VAL A 89 -36.50 12.08 -18.84
CA VAL A 89 -35.36 11.41 -18.20
C VAL A 89 -35.24 9.98 -18.72
N ARG A 90 -34.13 9.68 -19.39
CA ARG A 90 -33.84 8.33 -19.89
C ARG A 90 -33.24 7.47 -18.78
N ALA A 91 -33.34 6.16 -18.94
CA ALA A 91 -32.70 5.21 -18.02
C ALA A 91 -31.18 5.39 -17.95
N GLU A 92 -30.55 5.82 -19.05
CA GLU A 92 -29.11 6.09 -19.15
C GLU A 92 -28.67 7.25 -18.25
N GLU A 93 -29.46 8.33 -18.20
CA GLU A 93 -29.17 9.54 -17.40
C GLU A 93 -29.32 9.25 -15.90
N ALA A 94 -30.32 8.44 -15.53
CA ALA A 94 -30.46 7.97 -14.16
C ALA A 94 -29.31 7.06 -13.73
N ASP A 95 -28.81 6.21 -14.63
CA ASP A 95 -27.66 5.34 -14.37
C ASP A 95 -26.35 6.15 -14.25
N GLU A 96 -26.19 7.22 -15.02
CA GLU A 96 -25.08 8.15 -14.89
C GLU A 96 -25.10 8.88 -13.54
N ALA A 97 -26.25 9.35 -13.09
CA ALA A 97 -26.39 9.97 -11.77
C ALA A 97 -26.04 8.99 -10.63
N ILE A 98 -26.46 7.73 -10.73
CA ILE A 98 -26.09 6.69 -9.76
C ILE A 98 -24.58 6.43 -9.78
N ARG A 99 -23.96 6.32 -10.97
CA ARG A 99 -22.51 6.18 -11.11
C ARG A 99 -21.74 7.35 -10.53
N ALA A 100 -22.24 8.58 -10.66
CA ALA A 100 -21.61 9.75 -10.08
C ALA A 100 -21.57 9.67 -8.55
N VAL A 101 -22.65 9.21 -7.91
CA VAL A 101 -22.69 8.95 -6.46
C VAL A 101 -21.72 7.84 -6.06
N GLU A 102 -21.64 6.76 -6.85
CA GLU A 102 -20.72 5.65 -6.62
C GLU A 102 -19.25 6.09 -6.68
N LEU A 103 -18.88 6.85 -7.71
CA LEU A 103 -17.53 7.42 -7.86
C LEU A 103 -17.19 8.38 -6.73
N ALA A 104 -18.11 9.27 -6.35
CA ALA A 104 -17.90 10.18 -5.21
C ALA A 104 -17.71 9.39 -3.90
N THR A 105 -18.46 8.30 -3.72
CA THR A 105 -18.33 7.41 -2.56
C THR A 105 -16.97 6.72 -2.53
N LEU A 106 -16.50 6.23 -3.68
CA LEU A 106 -15.18 5.62 -3.81
C LEU A 106 -14.07 6.63 -3.52
N SER A 107 -14.15 7.84 -4.08
CA SER A 107 -13.21 8.93 -3.78
C SER A 107 -13.19 9.32 -2.29
N PHE A 108 -14.35 9.31 -1.63
CA PHE A 108 -14.40 9.53 -0.18
C PHE A 108 -13.64 8.44 0.59
N LEU A 109 -13.90 7.16 0.29
CA LEU A 109 -13.24 6.04 0.95
C LEU A 109 -11.72 6.05 0.71
N GLU A 110 -11.29 6.33 -0.51
CA GLU A 110 -9.87 6.51 -0.83
C GLU A 110 -9.26 7.66 -0.04
N SER A 111 -9.95 8.81 0.08
CA SER A 111 -9.46 9.96 0.84
C SER A 111 -9.31 9.70 2.34
N LYS A 112 -10.04 8.72 2.87
CA LYS A 112 -10.00 8.30 4.29
C LYS A 112 -9.13 7.07 4.53
N SER A 113 -8.60 6.47 3.47
CA SER A 113 -7.66 5.36 3.60
C SER A 113 -6.26 5.89 3.95
N ASP A 114 -5.56 5.16 4.82
CA ASP A 114 -4.21 5.50 5.25
C ASP A 114 -3.18 4.75 4.40
N ALA A 115 -2.26 5.49 3.76
CA ALA A 115 -1.04 4.94 3.22
C ALA A 115 -0.03 4.71 4.35
N ARG A 116 0.80 3.67 4.23
CA ARG A 116 1.82 3.33 5.22
C ARG A 116 3.19 3.15 4.58
N ILE A 117 4.21 3.67 5.24
CA ILE A 117 5.62 3.50 4.86
C ILE A 117 6.36 2.89 6.04
N TYR A 118 7.11 1.82 5.76
CA TYR A 118 7.85 1.07 6.75
C TYR A 118 9.35 1.33 6.59
N PHE A 119 9.99 1.75 7.67
CA PHE A 119 11.44 1.79 7.79
C PHE A 119 11.88 0.63 8.68
N VAL A 120 12.70 -0.26 8.12
CA VAL A 120 13.19 -1.46 8.78
C VAL A 120 14.56 -1.19 9.40
N PHE A 121 14.74 -1.60 10.67
CA PHE A 121 15.97 -1.46 11.42
C PHE A 121 16.35 -2.76 12.14
N VAL A 122 17.65 -3.01 12.22
CA VAL A 122 18.24 -4.12 12.99
C VAL A 122 19.33 -3.54 13.89
N LYS A 123 19.48 -4.06 15.11
CA LYS A 123 20.56 -3.62 16.02
C LYS A 123 21.93 -3.92 15.39
N ARG A 124 22.88 -2.99 15.55
CA ARG A 124 24.21 -3.02 14.89
C ARG A 124 24.14 -2.98 13.35
N MET A 125 23.15 -2.27 12.81
CA MET A 125 23.11 -1.92 11.39
C MET A 125 24.40 -1.17 11.03
N LYS A 126 25.19 -1.73 10.11
CA LYS A 126 26.25 -0.95 9.47
C LYS A 126 25.54 -0.07 8.45
N PHE A 127 25.41 1.22 8.74
CA PHE A 127 25.08 2.23 7.72
C PHE A 127 26.29 2.42 6.82
N VAL A 128 26.65 1.38 6.06
CA VAL A 128 27.38 1.59 4.82
C VAL A 128 26.48 2.47 3.99
N LYS A 129 27.01 3.54 3.38
CA LYS A 129 26.27 4.26 2.34
C LYS A 129 25.79 3.20 1.33
N GLU A 130 24.51 2.83 1.36
CA GLU A 130 23.82 2.02 0.34
C GLU A 130 23.70 2.82 -0.98
N GLY A 131 24.75 3.56 -1.33
CA GLY A 131 25.05 4.08 -2.66
C GLY A 131 26.22 3.33 -3.31
N ILE A 132 26.81 2.35 -2.61
CA ILE A 132 27.72 1.38 -3.20
C ILE A 132 27.25 -0.01 -2.77
N GLU A 133 26.10 -0.45 -3.29
CA GLU A 133 26.12 -1.82 -3.78
C GLU A 133 27.36 -1.88 -4.65
N THR A 134 28.35 -2.70 -4.26
CA THR A 134 29.48 -2.93 -5.16
C THR A 134 28.89 -3.31 -6.52
N VAL A 135 29.45 -2.82 -7.63
CA VAL A 135 28.92 -3.13 -8.98
C VAL A 135 28.62 -4.63 -9.13
N LYS A 136 29.43 -5.46 -8.44
CA LYS A 136 29.23 -6.90 -8.24
C LYS A 136 27.88 -7.25 -7.58
N GLN A 137 27.55 -6.72 -6.40
CA GLN A 137 26.27 -6.98 -5.71
C GLN A 137 25.07 -6.60 -6.58
N LYS A 138 25.10 -5.43 -7.23
CA LYS A 138 24.03 -4.98 -8.12
C LYS A 138 23.83 -5.88 -9.34
N MET A 139 24.93 -6.36 -9.92
CA MET A 139 24.89 -7.32 -11.02
C MET A 139 24.33 -8.66 -10.56
N ILE A 140 24.79 -9.19 -9.42
CA ILE A 140 24.32 -10.48 -8.89
C ILE A 140 22.83 -10.38 -8.53
N GLN A 141 22.40 -9.31 -7.87
CA GLN A 141 20.99 -9.10 -7.53
C GLN A 141 20.11 -9.01 -8.79
N LYS A 142 20.56 -8.33 -9.85
CA LYS A 142 19.86 -8.31 -11.15
C LYS A 142 19.85 -9.67 -11.85
N LEU A 143 20.90 -10.48 -11.71
CA LEU A 143 20.98 -11.82 -12.28
C LEU A 143 19.99 -12.77 -11.62
N PHE A 144 19.95 -12.78 -10.28
CA PHE A 144 19.20 -13.76 -9.49
C PHE A 144 17.76 -13.33 -9.19
N PHE A 145 17.52 -12.05 -8.90
CA PHE A 145 16.21 -11.52 -8.49
C PHE A 145 15.56 -10.59 -9.52
N GLY A 146 16.29 -10.24 -10.58
CA GLY A 146 15.75 -9.46 -11.69
C GLY A 146 15.06 -10.36 -12.71
N ASN A 147 15.47 -10.25 -13.96
CA ASN A 147 14.90 -11.05 -15.03
C ASN A 147 15.57 -12.44 -15.08
N MET A 148 14.83 -13.49 -14.70
CA MET A 148 15.29 -14.89 -14.78
C MET A 148 15.76 -15.30 -16.18
N PHE A 149 15.27 -14.63 -17.23
CA PHE A 149 15.73 -14.84 -18.61
C PHE A 149 17.23 -14.58 -18.79
N LEU A 150 17.78 -13.58 -18.11
CA LEU A 150 19.20 -13.22 -18.24
C LEU A 150 20.10 -14.29 -17.59
N LEU A 151 19.68 -14.81 -16.42
CA LEU A 151 20.33 -15.96 -15.79
C LEU A 151 20.30 -17.18 -16.71
N PHE A 152 19.15 -17.46 -17.32
CA PHE A 152 19.00 -18.56 -18.27
C PHE A 152 19.92 -18.40 -19.48
N MET A 153 19.97 -17.22 -20.10
CA MET A 153 20.83 -16.94 -21.25
C MET A 153 22.32 -17.11 -20.91
N ILE A 154 22.77 -16.63 -19.75
CA ILE A 154 24.15 -16.84 -19.27
C ILE A 154 24.42 -18.32 -19.00
N SER A 155 23.47 -19.05 -18.42
CA SER A 155 23.62 -20.49 -18.18
C SER A 155 23.78 -21.27 -19.48
N LEU A 156 23.07 -20.87 -20.54
CA LEU A 156 23.14 -21.49 -21.86
C LEU A 156 24.49 -21.21 -22.53
N LEU A 157 24.97 -19.97 -22.44
CA LEU A 157 26.30 -19.58 -22.91
C LEU A 157 27.39 -20.37 -22.17
N PHE A 158 27.26 -20.50 -20.85
CA PHE A 158 28.20 -21.26 -20.01
C PHE A 158 28.19 -22.75 -20.36
N ALA A 159 27.01 -23.34 -20.56
CA ALA A 159 26.85 -24.73 -21.02
C ALA A 159 27.50 -24.94 -22.39
N TRP A 160 27.29 -24.01 -23.33
CA TRP A 160 27.91 -24.07 -24.66
C TRP A 160 29.45 -23.97 -24.59
N MET A 161 29.99 -23.07 -23.77
CA MET A 161 31.44 -22.98 -23.54
C MET A 161 32.02 -24.27 -22.96
N ILE A 162 31.35 -24.86 -21.96
CA ILE A 162 31.77 -26.15 -21.39
C ILE A 162 31.72 -27.25 -22.46
N PHE A 163 30.67 -27.28 -23.29
CA PHE A 163 30.55 -28.25 -24.36
C PHE A 163 31.70 -28.14 -25.39
N MET A 164 32.13 -26.93 -25.73
CA MET A 164 33.26 -26.73 -26.66
C MET A 164 34.59 -27.23 -26.08
N VAL A 165 34.82 -27.08 -24.78
CA VAL A 165 36.09 -27.49 -24.14
C VAL A 165 36.09 -28.97 -23.76
N ALA A 166 34.96 -29.48 -23.25
CA ALA A 166 34.87 -30.81 -22.65
C ALA A 166 34.13 -31.84 -23.53
N GLY A 167 33.51 -31.42 -24.64
CA GLY A 167 32.78 -32.30 -25.56
C GLY A 167 31.73 -33.14 -24.85
N MET A 168 31.81 -34.46 -25.01
CA MET A 168 30.88 -35.42 -24.40
C MET A 168 30.94 -35.43 -22.86
N TYR A 169 32.07 -35.05 -22.25
CA TYR A 169 32.15 -34.94 -20.79
C TYR A 169 31.27 -33.82 -20.22
N ALA A 170 30.82 -32.87 -21.06
CA ALA A 170 29.92 -31.80 -20.65
C ALA A 170 28.60 -32.34 -20.08
N PHE A 171 28.10 -33.48 -20.57
CA PHE A 171 26.89 -34.12 -20.05
C PHE A 171 27.01 -34.53 -18.58
N ILE A 172 28.23 -34.73 -18.08
CA ILE A 172 28.50 -35.03 -16.66
C ILE A 172 28.87 -33.75 -15.91
N ILE A 173 29.73 -32.91 -16.50
CA ILE A 173 30.26 -31.70 -15.85
C ILE A 173 29.16 -30.66 -15.59
N ILE A 174 28.19 -30.51 -16.51
CA ILE A 174 27.12 -29.53 -16.36
C ILE A 174 26.21 -29.90 -15.17
N PRO A 175 25.66 -31.12 -15.04
CA PRO A 175 24.93 -31.51 -13.84
C PRO A 175 25.74 -31.37 -12.56
N LEU A 176 27.03 -31.74 -12.57
CA LEU A 176 27.89 -31.65 -11.40
C LEU A 176 28.11 -30.20 -10.94
N SER A 177 28.29 -29.26 -11.88
CA SER A 177 28.42 -27.84 -11.57
C SER A 177 27.11 -27.21 -11.06
N ASN A 178 25.96 -27.67 -11.55
CA ASN A 178 24.66 -27.27 -11.01
C ASN A 178 24.45 -27.80 -9.58
N LEU A 179 24.86 -29.05 -9.31
CA LEU A 179 24.83 -29.60 -7.96
C LEU A 179 25.74 -28.81 -7.01
N PHE A 180 26.92 -28.43 -7.47
CA PHE A 180 27.82 -27.56 -6.72
C PHE A 180 27.14 -26.22 -6.40
N LEU A 181 26.57 -25.53 -7.40
CA LEU A 181 25.82 -24.29 -7.17
C LEU A 181 24.68 -24.46 -6.17
N LEU A 182 23.96 -25.58 -6.21
CA LEU A 182 22.88 -25.89 -5.27
C LEU A 182 23.39 -26.04 -3.83
N VAL A 183 24.50 -26.75 -3.64
CA VAL A 183 25.11 -26.94 -2.31
C VAL A 183 25.62 -25.62 -1.72
N PHE A 184 26.09 -24.69 -2.56
CA PHE A 184 26.57 -23.37 -2.14
C PHE A 184 25.51 -22.27 -2.25
N ALA A 185 24.26 -22.60 -2.58
CA ALA A 185 23.20 -21.61 -2.75
C ALA A 185 22.93 -20.83 -1.46
N ASP A 186 23.06 -21.48 -0.30
CA ASP A 186 22.96 -20.86 1.02
C ASP A 186 23.98 -19.74 1.19
N LYS A 187 25.23 -19.95 0.77
CA LYS A 187 26.30 -18.93 0.81
C LYS A 187 26.07 -17.80 -0.19
N ILE A 188 25.48 -18.10 -1.35
CA ILE A 188 25.14 -17.07 -2.35
C ILE A 188 24.05 -16.15 -1.81
N VAL A 189 22.97 -16.72 -1.28
CA VAL A 189 21.86 -15.96 -0.67
C VAL A 189 22.35 -15.16 0.54
N GLU A 190 23.21 -15.77 1.37
CA GLU A 190 23.83 -15.09 2.51
C GLU A 190 24.71 -13.90 2.10
N SER A 191 25.43 -14.00 0.98
CA SER A 191 26.26 -12.91 0.47
C SER A 191 25.45 -11.74 -0.07
N LEU A 192 24.15 -11.95 -0.32
CA LEU A 192 23.29 -10.97 -0.98
C LEU A 192 22.41 -10.18 -0.02
N GLY A 193 22.09 -10.71 1.16
CA GLY A 193 21.31 -9.94 2.13
C GLY A 193 22.15 -9.01 3.00
N ASP A 194 21.57 -7.87 3.34
CA ASP A 194 22.27 -6.74 3.94
C ASP A 194 22.54 -6.94 5.45
N TRP A 195 21.67 -7.69 6.15
CA TRP A 195 21.78 -7.89 7.59
C TRP A 195 21.60 -9.34 8.02
N LYS A 196 22.57 -9.86 8.78
CA LYS A 196 22.49 -11.17 9.43
C LYS A 196 22.01 -11.00 10.87
N LEU A 197 20.93 -11.70 11.20
CA LEU A 197 20.42 -11.78 12.57
C LEU A 197 21.11 -12.93 13.31
N SER A 198 21.53 -12.64 14.53
CA SER A 198 22.13 -13.54 15.49
C SER A 198 21.45 -13.33 16.86
N GLU A 199 21.92 -14.04 17.88
CA GLU A 199 21.42 -13.90 19.24
C GLU A 199 21.61 -12.48 19.79
N ASP A 200 22.70 -11.80 19.39
CA ASP A 200 23.06 -10.44 19.84
C ASP A 200 22.22 -9.33 19.19
N ASN A 201 21.66 -9.57 18.00
CA ASN A 201 20.82 -8.63 17.26
C ASN A 201 19.49 -9.26 16.79
N ARG A 202 18.90 -10.10 17.64
CA ARG A 202 17.68 -10.89 17.37
C ARG A 202 16.41 -10.11 16.98
N HIS A 203 16.38 -8.80 17.22
CA HIS A 203 15.20 -7.96 17.04
C HIS A 203 15.25 -7.15 15.74
N VAL A 204 14.13 -7.19 15.01
CA VAL A 204 13.82 -6.29 13.90
C VAL A 204 12.82 -5.25 14.40
N TYR A 205 13.10 -3.98 14.11
CA TYR A 205 12.24 -2.85 14.44
C TYR A 205 11.66 -2.30 13.14
N LEU A 206 10.35 -2.11 13.12
CA LEU A 206 9.62 -1.48 12.02
C LEU A 206 9.09 -0.16 12.53
N VAL A 207 9.59 0.93 11.96
CA VAL A 207 9.01 2.27 12.15
C VAL A 207 8.03 2.49 11.03
N CYS A 208 6.74 2.53 11.35
CA CYS A 208 5.66 2.73 10.41
C CYS A 208 5.17 4.18 10.50
N TYR A 209 5.21 4.86 9.36
CA TYR A 209 4.61 6.18 9.19
C TYR A 209 3.32 6.03 8.38
N SER A 210 2.20 6.46 8.95
CA SER A 210 0.86 6.41 8.35
C SER A 210 0.43 7.82 7.96
N MET A 211 -0.08 8.00 6.74
CA MET A 211 -0.53 9.27 6.19
C MET A 211 -1.78 9.08 5.34
N PRO A 212 -2.55 10.13 5.03
CA PRO A 212 -3.63 10.04 4.05
C PRO A 212 -3.12 9.55 2.68
N VAL A 213 -3.83 8.63 2.03
CA VAL A 213 -3.42 8.09 0.71
C VAL A 213 -3.22 9.19 -0.35
N SER A 214 -3.97 10.29 -0.27
CA SER A 214 -3.82 11.45 -1.15
C SER A 214 -2.41 12.05 -1.14
N GLU A 215 -1.70 11.96 0.00
CA GLU A 215 -0.38 12.58 0.20
C GLU A 215 0.77 11.61 -0.13
N TYR A 216 0.46 10.33 -0.36
CA TYR A 216 1.46 9.29 -0.61
C TYR A 216 2.40 9.61 -1.78
N LYS A 217 1.85 10.09 -2.92
CA LYS A 217 2.66 10.44 -4.10
C LYS A 217 3.62 11.58 -3.82
N GLU A 218 3.17 12.58 -3.06
CA GLU A 218 3.99 13.72 -2.68
C GLU A 218 5.10 13.31 -1.72
N PHE A 219 4.78 12.48 -0.72
CA PHE A 219 5.79 11.91 0.18
C PHE A 219 6.86 11.12 -0.60
N MET A 220 6.44 10.29 -1.55
CA MET A 220 7.36 9.51 -2.38
C MET A 220 8.25 10.39 -3.27
N ARG A 221 7.81 11.59 -3.63
CA ARG A 221 8.62 12.54 -4.40
C ARG A 221 9.59 13.33 -3.53
N LEU A 222 9.15 13.78 -2.35
CA LEU A 222 9.91 14.71 -1.49
C LEU A 222 10.82 14.00 -0.49
N HIS A 223 10.30 12.98 0.22
CA HIS A 223 10.98 12.39 1.37
C HIS A 223 11.63 11.04 1.06
N TYR A 224 11.05 10.24 0.16
CA TYR A 224 11.60 8.92 -0.19
C TYR A 224 13.00 8.94 -0.82
N PRO A 225 13.40 9.95 -1.63
CA PRO A 225 14.80 10.08 -2.07
C PRO A 225 15.77 10.22 -0.89
N ARG A 226 15.31 10.82 0.22
CA ARG A 226 16.06 11.02 1.47
C ARG A 226 15.89 9.88 2.47
N ARG A 227 15.26 8.75 2.10
CA ARG A 227 14.98 7.60 3.00
C ARG A 227 16.20 7.09 3.76
N PHE A 228 17.39 7.12 3.15
CA PHE A 228 18.63 6.68 3.80
C PHE A 228 19.09 7.68 4.87
N GLU A 229 18.94 8.98 4.61
CA GLU A 229 19.23 10.02 5.60
C GLU A 229 18.28 9.88 6.79
N ILE A 230 16.99 9.64 6.53
CA ILE A 230 15.97 9.39 7.55
C ILE A 230 16.33 8.18 8.42
N LYS A 231 16.61 7.02 7.79
CA LYS A 231 17.04 5.81 8.53
C LYS A 231 18.31 6.08 9.34
N ARG A 232 19.30 6.76 8.76
CA ARG A 232 20.56 7.05 9.45
C ARG A 232 20.33 7.90 10.70
N ARG A 233 19.58 9.01 10.59
CA ARG A 233 19.30 9.88 11.74
C ARG A 233 18.54 9.17 12.85
N ILE A 234 17.52 8.37 12.51
CA ILE A 234 16.80 7.56 13.51
C ILE A 234 17.76 6.62 14.24
N TYR A 235 18.65 5.95 13.52
CA TYR A 235 19.60 5.03 14.12
C TYR A 235 20.64 5.73 15.00
N GLU A 236 21.22 6.83 14.53
CA GLU A 236 22.19 7.65 15.27
C GLU A 236 21.60 8.16 16.58
N GLU A 237 20.32 8.55 16.57
CA GLU A 237 19.63 9.01 17.78
C GLU A 237 19.20 7.88 18.73
N THR A 238 19.07 6.63 18.27
CA THR A 238 18.55 5.50 19.06
C THR A 238 19.55 4.35 19.22
N LEU A 239 19.54 3.40 18.29
CA LEU A 239 20.30 2.14 18.33
C LEU A 239 21.81 2.35 18.42
N ALA A 240 22.35 3.42 17.83
CA ALA A 240 23.78 3.77 17.92
C ALA A 240 24.20 4.12 19.36
N LYS A 241 23.28 4.72 20.13
CA LYS A 241 23.48 5.07 21.56
C LYS A 241 23.18 3.89 22.49
N GLY A 242 22.94 2.69 21.94
CA GLY A 242 22.59 1.48 22.69
C GLY A 242 21.14 1.43 23.19
N LYS A 243 20.31 2.43 22.83
CA LYS A 243 18.89 2.50 23.19
C LYS A 243 18.03 1.76 22.17
N ASP A 244 16.85 1.29 22.58
CA ASP A 244 15.84 0.80 21.64
C ASP A 244 15.22 1.97 20.85
N ILE A 245 14.62 1.68 19.69
CA ILE A 245 13.86 2.69 18.94
C ILE A 245 12.59 3.03 19.72
N ASP A 246 12.48 4.28 20.13
CA ASP A 246 11.32 4.84 20.83
C ASP A 246 10.59 5.89 19.97
N MET A 247 9.34 6.19 20.35
CA MET A 247 8.46 7.05 19.57
C MET A 247 8.93 8.52 19.58
N GLU A 248 9.44 9.02 20.71
CA GLU A 248 9.88 10.41 20.85
C GLU A 248 11.07 10.71 19.94
N SER A 249 12.07 9.82 19.92
CA SER A 249 13.25 9.95 19.05
C SER A 249 12.86 9.94 17.57
N VAL A 250 11.92 9.10 17.16
CA VAL A 250 11.44 9.05 15.77
C VAL A 250 10.68 10.32 15.39
N ILE A 251 9.76 10.78 16.24
CA ILE A 251 8.98 12.00 15.99
C ILE A 251 9.91 13.21 15.86
N LYS A 252 10.90 13.33 16.75
CA LYS A 252 11.92 14.38 16.69
C LYS A 252 12.64 14.38 15.35
N VAL A 253 13.14 13.22 14.91
CA VAL A 253 13.85 13.11 13.61
C VAL A 253 12.92 13.44 12.44
N PHE A 254 11.66 13.01 12.47
CA PHE A 254 10.69 13.33 11.41
C PHE A 254 10.42 14.83 11.34
N GLN A 255 10.18 15.48 12.48
CA GLN A 255 9.96 16.93 12.54
C GLN A 255 11.18 17.73 12.05
N GLU A 256 12.40 17.37 12.48
CA GLU A 256 13.65 18.01 12.00
C GLU A 256 13.85 17.86 10.48
N MET A 257 13.32 16.78 9.90
CA MET A 257 13.41 16.47 8.48
C MET A 257 12.24 17.05 7.67
N GLY A 258 11.33 17.79 8.32
CA GLY A 258 10.15 18.39 7.70
C GLY A 258 9.03 17.39 7.38
N ILE A 259 9.01 16.23 8.05
CA ILE A 259 7.94 15.23 7.94
C ILE A 259 6.91 15.51 9.04
N PRO A 260 5.64 15.82 8.70
CA PRO A 260 4.64 16.15 9.71
C PRO A 260 4.30 14.94 10.58
N VAL A 261 3.98 15.18 11.84
CA VAL A 261 3.42 14.18 12.76
C VAL A 261 2.29 14.85 13.52
N ASP A 262 1.06 14.40 13.26
CA ASP A 262 -0.20 14.98 13.77
C ASP A 262 -1.30 13.90 13.77
N ASP A 263 -2.55 14.28 14.01
CA ASP A 263 -3.70 13.35 14.06
C ASP A 263 -3.91 12.55 12.75
N ARG A 264 -3.54 13.14 11.62
CA ARG A 264 -3.61 12.52 10.28
C ARG A 264 -2.30 11.80 9.93
N HIS A 265 -1.18 12.21 10.51
CA HIS A 265 0.16 11.67 10.28
C HIS A 265 0.71 10.93 11.49
N ARG A 266 0.50 9.61 11.55
CA ARG A 266 0.77 8.80 12.75
C ARG A 266 2.03 7.96 12.61
N VAL A 267 2.81 7.89 13.68
CA VAL A 267 3.98 7.01 13.81
C VAL A 267 3.61 5.82 14.70
N SER A 268 4.03 4.62 14.32
CA SER A 268 3.98 3.44 15.18
C SER A 268 5.27 2.64 15.06
N ILE A 269 5.66 1.98 16.16
CA ILE A 269 6.89 1.20 16.22
C ILE A 269 6.53 -0.24 16.57
N ILE A 270 7.01 -1.18 15.78
CA ILE A 270 6.80 -2.61 15.99
C ILE A 270 8.17 -3.26 16.19
N LYS A 271 8.40 -3.83 17.37
CA LYS A 271 9.58 -4.64 17.68
C LYS A 271 9.20 -6.12 17.60
N ARG A 272 9.95 -6.90 16.82
CA ARG A 272 9.76 -8.36 16.68
C ARG A 272 11.08 -9.10 16.85
N ASP A 273 11.04 -10.13 17.68
CA ASP A 273 12.14 -11.07 17.87
C ASP A 273 12.11 -12.13 16.76
N VAL A 274 12.65 -11.77 15.60
CA VAL A 274 12.63 -12.65 14.42
C VAL A 274 13.54 -13.84 14.61
N TYR A 275 14.75 -13.64 15.12
CA TYR A 275 15.68 -14.75 15.36
C TYR A 275 15.13 -15.74 16.39
N GLY A 276 14.53 -15.27 17.49
CA GLY A 276 13.93 -16.16 18.48
C GLY A 276 12.71 -16.92 17.96
N MET A 277 11.91 -16.33 17.07
CA MET A 277 10.83 -17.06 16.37
C MET A 277 11.40 -18.22 15.56
N VAL A 278 12.43 -17.97 14.75
CA VAL A 278 13.10 -19.01 13.95
C VAL A 278 13.74 -20.07 14.86
N LYS A 279 14.46 -19.66 15.90
CA LYS A 279 15.08 -20.57 16.88
C LYS A 279 14.06 -21.51 17.51
N ARG A 280 12.89 -21.00 17.92
CA ARG A 280 11.82 -21.82 18.51
C ARG A 280 11.31 -22.87 17.54
N VAL A 281 11.03 -22.47 16.29
CA VAL A 281 10.52 -23.38 15.26
C VAL A 281 11.55 -24.46 14.92
N PHE A 282 12.81 -24.12 14.68
CA PHE A 282 13.81 -25.11 14.29
C PHE A 282 14.18 -26.05 15.44
N SER A 283 14.26 -25.51 16.67
CA SER A 283 14.53 -26.32 17.86
C SER A 283 13.41 -27.32 18.14
N SER A 284 12.14 -27.00 17.84
CA SER A 284 11.03 -27.95 18.05
C SER A 284 11.09 -29.17 17.10
N TYR A 285 11.81 -29.07 15.99
CA TYR A 285 12.03 -30.18 15.06
C TYR A 285 13.43 -30.82 15.20
N GLY A 286 14.22 -30.44 16.22
CA GLY A 286 15.60 -30.93 16.38
C GLY A 286 16.54 -30.53 15.26
N LEU A 287 16.19 -29.47 14.50
CA LEU A 287 16.96 -29.00 13.36
C LEU A 287 17.96 -27.92 13.78
N PRO A 288 19.12 -27.81 13.11
CA PRO A 288 20.05 -26.70 13.33
C PRO A 288 19.39 -25.37 12.98
N ILE A 289 19.68 -24.33 13.76
CA ILE A 289 19.12 -22.99 13.53
C ILE A 289 19.71 -22.44 12.21
N PRO A 290 18.88 -22.08 11.22
CA PRO A 290 19.36 -21.53 9.98
C PRO A 290 19.86 -20.09 10.20
N ARG A 291 20.73 -19.62 9.31
CA ARG A 291 21.11 -18.21 9.28
C ARG A 291 19.90 -17.39 8.85
N VAL A 292 19.55 -16.38 9.62
CA VAL A 292 18.41 -15.50 9.32
C VAL A 292 18.95 -14.21 8.73
N VAL A 293 18.54 -13.91 7.50
CA VAL A 293 19.01 -12.76 6.72
C VAL A 293 17.82 -11.86 6.39
N VAL A 294 17.99 -10.55 6.56
CA VAL A 294 16.98 -9.52 6.26
C VAL A 294 17.48 -8.64 5.13
N TRP A 295 16.56 -8.28 4.24
CA TRP A 295 16.74 -7.43 3.06
C TRP A 295 16.03 -6.09 3.26
#